data_AF-E2J6B3-F1
#
_entry.id   AF-E2J6B3-F1
#
_cell.length_a   1.000
_cell.length_b   1.000
_cell.length_c   1.000
_cell.angle_alpha   90.00
_cell.angle_beta   90.00
_cell.angle_gamma   90.00
#
_symmetry.space_group_name_H-M   'P 1'
#
loop_
_entity.id
_entity.type
_entity.pdbx_description
1 polymer ?
#
loop_
_entity_poly.entity_id
_entity_poly.type
_entity_poly.pdbx_seq_one_letter_code
_entity_poly.pdbx_strand_id
1 'polypeptide(L)'
;VFQVFGVSECQFLNSTERVRFLSRDIYNRQQFVHFDSDVGLYVADSPLGEPIAKKWNNQPDILEDRRTAVDRFCRHNYGLDTPFTVDRRVQPEVRVSPVQSGSLPQTNRLVCAVMDFYPAEIEVKWFKNGQE
;
A
#
# COMPACT_ATOMS: atom_id res chain seq x y z
N VAL A 1 1.45 -5.78 27.92
CA VAL A 1 1.71 -6.82 26.91
C VAL A 1 2.68 -6.26 25.89
N PHE A 2 3.73 -6.99 25.55
CA PHE A 2 4.72 -6.57 24.55
C PHE A 2 4.35 -7.14 23.17
N GLN A 3 4.60 -6.38 22.11
CA GLN A 3 4.31 -6.77 20.73
C GLN A 3 5.58 -6.65 19.88
N VAL A 4 5.90 -7.71 19.13
CA VAL A 4 6.94 -7.72 18.11
C VAL A 4 6.27 -8.13 16.80
N PHE A 5 6.49 -7.37 15.72
CA PHE A 5 6.06 -7.76 14.39
C PHE A 5 7.02 -7.25 13.33
N GLY A 6 7.10 -7.98 12.22
CA GLY A 6 7.86 -7.61 11.03
C GLY A 6 6.93 -7.15 9.91
N VAL A 7 7.39 -6.20 9.10
CA VAL A 7 6.70 -5.77 7.88
C VAL A 7 7.66 -5.91 6.71
N SER A 8 7.29 -6.72 5.73
CA SER A 8 7.96 -6.83 4.44
C SER A 8 7.13 -6.06 3.40
N GLU A 9 7.63 -4.91 2.97
CA GLU A 9 6.97 -4.03 2.01
C GLU A 9 7.72 -4.02 0.68
N CYS A 10 6.97 -4.05 -0.41
CA CYS A 10 7.46 -3.86 -1.77
C CYS A 10 6.81 -2.61 -2.36
N GLN A 11 7.62 -1.60 -2.67
CA GLN A 11 7.16 -0.35 -3.29
C GLN A 11 7.42 -0.42 -4.79
N PHE A 12 6.35 -0.34 -5.58
CA PHE A 12 6.34 -0.45 -7.03
C PHE A 12 6.16 0.95 -7.64
N LEU A 13 7.20 1.47 -8.28
CA LEU A 13 7.19 2.77 -8.97
C LEU A 13 7.20 2.49 -10.47
N ASN A 14 6.16 2.97 -11.17
CA ASN A 14 5.90 2.66 -12.58
C ASN A 14 5.83 1.13 -12.83
N SER A 15 4.90 0.45 -12.15
CA SER A 15 4.80 -1.01 -12.18
C SER A 15 6.08 -1.65 -11.63
N THR A 16 6.73 -2.55 -12.38
CA THR A 16 7.92 -3.28 -11.94
C THR A 16 9.25 -2.66 -12.39
N GLU A 17 9.24 -1.47 -13.02
CA GLU A 17 10.46 -0.80 -13.51
C GLU A 17 11.41 -0.51 -12.34
N ARG A 18 10.89 0.14 -11.29
CA ARG A 18 11.63 0.42 -10.07
C ARG A 18 10.90 -0.19 -8.88
N VAL A 19 11.60 -1.09 -8.18
CA VAL A 19 11.06 -1.83 -7.06
C VAL A 19 12.00 -1.66 -5.87
N ARG A 20 11.46 -1.17 -4.75
CA ARG A 20 12.19 -1.05 -3.49
C ARG A 20 11.61 -2.04 -2.48
N PHE A 21 12.47 -2.80 -1.84
CA PHE A 21 12.11 -3.72 -0.76
C PHE A 21 12.51 -3.13 0.59
N LEU A 22 11.57 -3.12 1.53
CA LEU A 22 11.77 -2.67 2.91
C LEU A 22 11.36 -3.80 3.86
N SER A 23 12.28 -4.23 4.72
CA SER A 23 11.97 -5.13 5.84
C SER A 23 12.12 -4.34 7.13
N ARG A 24 11.04 -4.16 7.89
CA ARG A 24 11.03 -3.40 9.15
C ARG A 24 10.70 -4.31 10.32
N ASP A 25 11.48 -4.23 11.38
CA ASP A 25 11.20 -4.91 12.64
C ASP A 25 10.76 -3.89 13.70
N ILE A 26 9.60 -4.17 14.31
CA ILE A 26 8.86 -3.21 15.12
C ILE A 26 8.57 -3.82 16.50
N TYR A 27 8.92 -3.07 17.55
CA TYR A 27 8.66 -3.40 18.94
C TYR A 27 7.72 -2.35 19.55
N ASN A 28 6.54 -2.76 20.03
CA ASN A 28 5.54 -1.86 20.61
C ASN A 28 5.26 -0.61 19.74
N ARG A 29 5.10 -0.80 18.43
CA ARG A 29 4.90 0.27 17.41
C ARG A 29 6.12 1.17 17.14
N GLN A 30 7.25 0.91 17.79
CA GLN A 30 8.52 1.56 17.49
C GLN A 30 9.35 0.64 16.59
N GLN A 31 9.61 1.06 15.36
CA GLN A 31 10.60 0.42 14.51
C GLN A 31 11.97 0.55 15.17
N PHE A 32 12.69 -0.56 15.31
CA PHE A 32 14.01 -0.57 15.92
C PHE A 32 15.13 -0.87 14.92
N VAL A 33 14.85 -1.61 13.85
CA VAL A 33 15.79 -1.87 12.75
C VAL A 33 15.01 -2.05 11.45
N HIS A 34 15.62 -1.68 10.32
CA HIS A 34 15.10 -2.00 9.00
C HIS A 34 16.21 -2.38 8.02
N PHE A 35 15.86 -3.15 7.00
CA PHE A 35 16.64 -3.31 5.78
C PHE A 35 15.96 -2.50 4.67
N ASP A 36 16.78 -1.79 3.89
CA ASP A 36 16.35 -1.06 2.70
C ASP A 36 17.16 -1.54 1.50
N SER A 37 16.51 -2.00 0.43
CA SER A 37 17.18 -2.48 -0.77
C SER A 37 18.03 -1.42 -1.46
N ASP A 38 17.66 -0.14 -1.33
CA ASP A 38 18.41 0.97 -1.93
C ASP A 38 19.73 1.21 -1.19
N VAL A 39 19.79 0.86 0.10
CA VAL A 39 21.00 0.91 0.94
C VAL A 39 21.76 -0.41 0.89
N GLY A 40 21.05 -1.53 0.79
CA GLY A 40 21.61 -2.88 0.76
C GLY A 40 22.15 -3.39 2.11
N LEU A 41 21.75 -2.76 3.23
CA LEU A 41 22.15 -3.08 4.60
C LEU A 41 21.00 -2.89 5.59
N TYR A 42 21.11 -3.52 6.76
CA TYR A 42 20.28 -3.20 7.91
C TYR A 42 20.77 -1.92 8.60
N VAL A 43 19.83 -1.04 8.94
CA VAL A 43 20.03 0.24 9.61
C VAL A 43 19.26 0.22 10.93
N ALA A 44 19.92 0.60 12.02
CA ALA A 44 19.28 0.72 13.32
C ALA A 44 18.52 2.04 13.42
N ASP A 45 17.25 1.97 13.82
CA ASP A 45 16.36 3.14 14.02
C ASP A 45 16.22 3.52 15.51
N SER A 46 16.78 2.69 16.39
CA SER A 46 16.82 2.93 17.82
C SER A 46 18.02 2.20 18.45
N PRO A 47 18.41 2.54 19.70
CA PRO A 47 19.49 1.84 20.40
C PRO A 47 19.27 0.33 20.53
N LEU A 48 18.01 -0.12 20.57
CA LEU A 48 17.67 -1.55 20.60
C LEU A 48 18.11 -2.27 19.31
N GLY A 49 18.08 -1.57 18.17
CA GLY A 49 18.41 -2.13 16.87
C GLY A 49 19.90 -2.15 16.55
N GLU A 50 20.73 -1.35 17.22
CA GLU A 50 22.17 -1.27 16.96
C GLU A 50 22.88 -2.65 17.01
N PRO A 51 22.75 -3.45 18.08
CA PRO A 51 23.37 -4.77 18.12
C PRO A 51 22.81 -5.73 17.07
N ILE A 52 21.54 -5.55 16.69
CA ILE A 52 20.83 -6.40 15.73
C ILE A 52 21.31 -6.09 14.31
N ALA A 53 21.32 -4.82 13.92
CA ALA A 53 21.82 -4.36 12.63
C ALA A 53 23.29 -4.79 12.44
N LYS A 54 24.14 -4.59 13.46
CA LYS A 54 25.55 -5.02 13.41
C LYS A 54 25.67 -6.53 13.24
N LYS A 55 24.86 -7.32 13.95
CA LYS A 55 24.89 -8.78 13.82
C LYS A 55 24.48 -9.21 12.42
N TRP A 56 23.33 -8.75 11.93
CA TRP A 56 22.79 -9.17 10.63
C TRP A 56 23.64 -8.69 9.44
N ASN A 57 24.22 -7.49 9.50
CA ASN A 57 25.14 -7.02 8.47
C ASN A 57 26.46 -7.83 8.41
N ASN A 58 26.82 -8.53 9.50
CA ASN A 58 27.98 -9.42 9.54
C ASN A 58 27.64 -10.88 9.17
N GLN A 59 26.40 -11.19 8.79
CA GLN A 59 25.94 -12.51 8.37
C GLN A 59 25.66 -12.50 6.86
N PRO A 60 26.60 -12.97 6.01
CA PRO A 60 26.49 -12.84 4.56
C PRO A 60 25.24 -13.52 3.97
N ASP A 61 24.84 -14.65 4.54
CA ASP A 61 23.65 -15.41 4.16
C ASP A 61 22.36 -14.60 4.36
N ILE A 62 22.20 -13.97 5.53
CA ILE A 62 21.04 -13.13 5.84
C ILE A 62 21.01 -11.89 4.95
N LEU A 63 22.17 -11.26 4.75
CA LEU A 63 22.26 -10.03 3.99
C LEU A 63 21.98 -10.25 2.49
N GLU A 64 22.50 -11.34 1.93
CA GLU A 64 22.27 -11.70 0.53
C GLU A 64 20.81 -12.13 0.29
N ASP A 65 20.22 -12.89 1.20
CA ASP A 65 18.78 -13.24 1.16
C ASP A 65 17.88 -11.99 1.13
N ARG A 66 18.26 -10.92 1.82
CA ARG A 66 17.53 -9.64 1.81
C ARG A 66 17.80 -8.80 0.57
N ARG A 67 19.04 -8.75 0.08
CA ARG A 67 19.38 -8.04 -1.17
C ARG A 67 18.66 -8.60 -2.38
N THR A 68 18.49 -9.92 -2.42
CA THR A 68 17.77 -10.62 -3.50
C THR A 68 16.24 -10.56 -3.37
N ALA A 69 15.71 -10.01 -2.26
CA ALA A 69 14.27 -9.92 -2.01
C ALA A 69 13.50 -9.11 -3.06
N VAL A 70 14.14 -8.12 -3.70
CA VAL A 70 13.51 -7.33 -4.76
C VAL A 70 13.03 -8.23 -5.90
N ASP A 71 13.86 -9.17 -6.35
CA ASP A 71 13.50 -10.10 -7.42
C ASP A 71 12.73 -11.31 -6.91
N ARG A 72 13.30 -12.04 -5.95
CA ARG A 72 12.75 -13.33 -5.50
C ARG A 72 11.42 -13.20 -4.77
N PHE A 73 11.16 -12.06 -4.15
CA PHE A 73 9.95 -11.81 -3.37
C PHE A 73 9.08 -10.76 -4.04
N CYS A 74 9.53 -9.52 -4.24
CA CYS A 74 8.66 -8.46 -4.73
C CYS A 74 8.20 -8.70 -6.18
N ARG A 75 9.12 -8.81 -7.14
CA ARG A 75 8.75 -9.03 -8.55
C ARG A 75 8.06 -10.37 -8.77
N HIS A 76 8.53 -11.41 -8.10
CA HIS A 76 7.90 -12.73 -8.15
C HIS A 76 6.42 -12.69 -7.73
N ASN A 77 6.12 -12.17 -6.53
CA ASN A 77 4.74 -12.12 -6.04
C ASN A 77 3.90 -11.13 -6.85
N TYR A 78 4.46 -9.99 -7.26
CA TYR A 78 3.76 -9.05 -8.15
C TYR A 78 3.25 -9.76 -9.42
N GLY A 79 4.10 -10.57 -10.06
CA GLY A 79 3.71 -11.33 -11.25
C GLY A 79 2.59 -12.35 -10.98
N LEU A 80 2.64 -13.04 -9.84
CA LEU A 80 1.61 -14.00 -9.44
C LEU A 80 0.27 -13.33 -9.11
N ASP A 81 0.31 -12.19 -8.43
CA ASP A 81 -0.87 -11.49 -7.94
C ASP A 81 -1.48 -10.50 -8.94
N THR A 82 -0.75 -10.16 -10.02
CA THR A 82 -1.19 -9.21 -11.06
C THR A 82 -2.63 -9.46 -11.52
N PRO A 83 -3.05 -10.69 -11.88
CA PRO A 83 -4.42 -10.95 -12.34
C PRO A 83 -5.51 -10.65 -11.28
N PHE A 84 -5.16 -10.72 -10.00
CA PHE A 84 -6.09 -10.57 -8.88
C PHE A 84 -6.04 -9.20 -8.22
N THR A 85 -5.01 -8.40 -8.50
CA THR A 85 -4.75 -7.11 -7.84
C THR A 85 -4.64 -5.97 -8.85
N VAL A 86 -3.57 -5.96 -9.64
CA VAL A 86 -3.23 -4.88 -10.59
C VAL A 86 -4.22 -4.82 -11.74
N ASP A 87 -4.59 -5.97 -12.29
CA ASP A 87 -5.51 -6.07 -13.43
C ASP A 87 -6.97 -6.18 -12.99
N ARG A 88 -7.22 -6.35 -11.69
CA ARG A 88 -8.58 -6.45 -11.15
C ARG A 88 -9.34 -5.16 -11.43
N ARG A 89 -10.49 -5.30 -12.08
CA ARG A 89 -11.46 -4.22 -12.30
C ARG A 89 -12.84 -4.70 -11.85
N VAL A 90 -13.52 -3.88 -11.07
CA VAL A 90 -14.90 -4.13 -10.64
C VAL A 90 -15.72 -2.91 -11.03
N GLN A 91 -16.79 -3.12 -11.79
CA GLN A 91 -17.65 -2.06 -12.28
C GLN A 91 -18.44 -1.43 -11.12
N PRO A 92 -18.63 -0.10 -11.11
CA PRO A 92 -19.41 0.57 -10.08
C PRO A 92 -20.90 0.29 -10.19
N GLU A 93 -21.54 0.21 -9.03
CA GLU A 93 -22.98 0.40 -8.92
C GLU A 93 -23.28 1.89 -8.69
N VAL A 94 -24.12 2.47 -9.55
CA VAL A 94 -24.45 3.90 -9.52
C VAL A 94 -25.93 4.09 -9.19
N ARG A 95 -26.23 4.90 -8.18
CA ARG A 95 -27.60 5.26 -7.78
C ARG A 95 -27.72 6.76 -7.58
N VAL A 96 -28.67 7.39 -8.28
CA VAL A 96 -29.02 8.80 -8.09
C VAL A 96 -30.30 8.89 -7.28
N SER A 97 -30.29 9.65 -6.19
CA SER A 97 -31.46 9.84 -5.33
C SER A 97 -31.57 11.27 -4.81
N PRO A 98 -32.79 11.78 -4.56
CA PRO A 98 -32.98 13.05 -3.89
C PRO A 98 -32.58 12.97 -2.42
N VAL A 99 -32.00 14.04 -1.89
CA VAL A 99 -31.69 14.16 -0.46
C VAL A 99 -32.83 14.85 0.25
N GLN A 100 -33.49 14.16 1.17
CA GLN A 100 -34.43 14.80 2.09
C GLN A 100 -33.66 15.59 3.15
N SER A 101 -33.68 16.92 3.02
CA SER A 101 -33.15 17.80 4.06
C SER A 101 -34.21 17.97 5.14
N GLY A 102 -33.96 17.45 6.34
CA GLY A 102 -34.90 17.51 7.48
C GLY A 102 -35.19 18.93 8.00
N SER A 103 -34.56 19.96 7.45
CA SER A 103 -34.61 21.34 7.97
C SER A 103 -35.10 22.39 6.97
N LEU A 104 -35.24 22.10 5.66
CA LEU A 104 -35.76 23.07 4.68
C LEU A 104 -36.63 22.42 3.58
N PRO A 105 -37.81 22.99 3.23
CA PRO A 105 -38.69 22.46 2.19
C PRO A 105 -38.17 22.52 0.74
N GLN A 106 -36.98 23.09 0.49
CA GLN A 106 -36.51 23.44 -0.87
C GLN A 106 -35.03 23.15 -1.11
N THR A 107 -34.59 21.92 -0.90
CA THR A 107 -33.31 21.49 -1.49
C THR A 107 -33.57 20.40 -2.52
N ASN A 108 -33.65 20.80 -3.79
CA ASN A 108 -33.57 19.92 -4.97
C ASN A 108 -32.14 19.37 -5.12
N ARG A 109 -31.58 18.80 -4.04
CA ARG A 109 -30.24 18.22 -4.03
C ARG A 109 -30.37 16.75 -4.40
N LEU A 110 -29.55 16.34 -5.35
CA LEU A 110 -29.36 14.94 -5.69
C LEU A 110 -28.04 14.45 -5.10
N VAL A 111 -27.98 13.19 -4.72
CA VAL A 111 -26.76 12.45 -4.41
C VAL A 111 -26.58 11.37 -5.47
N CYS A 112 -25.37 11.30 -6.01
CA CYS A 112 -24.90 10.17 -6.81
C CYS A 112 -24.05 9.29 -5.90
N ALA A 113 -24.60 8.16 -5.48
CA ALA A 113 -23.86 7.14 -4.76
C ALA A 113 -23.20 6.21 -5.79
N VAL A 114 -21.88 6.14 -5.74
CA VAL A 114 -21.07 5.25 -6.57
C VAL A 114 -20.38 4.25 -5.66
N MET A 115 -20.73 2.98 -5.79
CA MET A 115 -20.42 1.94 -4.81
C MET A 115 -19.77 0.72 -5.48
N ASP A 116 -19.15 -0.12 -4.66
CA ASP A 116 -18.71 -1.49 -4.99
C ASP A 116 -17.76 -1.62 -6.21
N PHE A 117 -16.98 -0.58 -6.50
CA PHE A 117 -16.00 -0.58 -7.59
C PHE A 117 -14.56 -0.74 -7.09
N TYR A 118 -13.69 -1.13 -8.02
CA TYR A 118 -12.25 -1.20 -7.82
C TYR A 118 -11.52 -1.00 -9.16
N PRO A 119 -10.40 -0.24 -9.20
CA PRO A 119 -9.75 0.43 -8.08
C PRO A 119 -10.49 1.70 -7.64
N ALA A 120 -9.99 2.41 -6.63
CA ALA A 120 -10.72 3.51 -5.99
C ALA A 120 -10.71 4.81 -6.81
N GLU A 121 -9.80 4.94 -7.78
CA GLU A 121 -9.71 6.08 -8.67
C GLU A 121 -10.96 6.16 -9.56
N ILE A 122 -11.65 7.30 -9.53
CA ILE A 122 -12.87 7.54 -10.28
C ILE A 122 -13.03 9.02 -10.63
N GLU A 123 -13.71 9.28 -11.74
CA GLU A 123 -14.17 10.61 -12.14
C GLU A 123 -15.70 10.60 -12.22
N VAL A 124 -16.36 11.54 -11.53
CA VAL A 124 -17.83 11.67 -11.53
C VAL A 124 -18.20 13.05 -12.02
N LYS A 125 -19.06 13.09 -13.04
CA LYS A 125 -19.55 14.33 -13.68
C LYS A 125 -21.07 14.37 -13.66
N TRP A 126 -21.61 15.57 -13.49
CA TRP A 126 -23.04 15.83 -13.61
C TRP A 126 -23.32 16.50 -14.95
N PHE A 127 -24.47 16.20 -15.53
CA PHE A 127 -24.95 16.84 -16.74
C PHE A 127 -26.38 17.32 -16.53
N LYS A 128 -26.69 18.52 -17.01
CA LYS A 128 -28.06 19.05 -17.08
C LYS A 128 -28.41 19.24 -18.55
N ASN A 129 -29.39 18.48 -19.04
CA ASN A 129 -29.83 18.52 -20.43
C ASN A 129 -28.68 18.31 -21.45
N GLY A 130 -27.72 17.44 -21.12
CA GLY A 130 -26.57 17.12 -21.98
C GLY A 130 -25.41 18.12 -21.92
N GLN A 131 -25.50 19.18 -21.11
CA GLN A 131 -24.40 20.09 -20.82
C GLN A 131 -23.81 19.76 -19.45
N GLU A 132 -22.47 19.68 -19.39
CA GLU A 132 -21.73 19.56 -18.13
C GLU A 132 -21.84 20.85 -17.30
#